data_AF-A0A2R7SVF3-F1
#
_entry.id   AF-A0A2R7SVF3-F1
#
_cell.length_a   1.000
_cell.length_b   1.000
_cell.length_c   1.000
_cell.angle_alpha   90.00
_cell.angle_beta   90.00
_cell.angle_gamma   90.00
#
_symmetry.space_group_name_H-M   'P 1'
#
loop_
_entity.id
_entity.type
_entity.pdbx_description
1 polymer ?
#
loop_
_entity_poly.entity_id
_entity_poly.type
_entity_poly.pdbx_seq_one_letter_code
_entity_poly.pdbx_strand_id
1 'polypeptide(L)'
;MVHRGLAVLPEADIQALAMYFADTNGSAARAPQDAAALGQAMSRRLADVGRSAEPGANLYLSACASCHYSPAPAPGQVLGSLALSTSLVSDDPANFIHVVMQGVGGPGTPGPYMPGFAAALTDADITQIATYLRRTRTDRPAWVGLPAAVATHRPRTP
;
A
#
# COMPACT_ATOMS: atom_id res chain seq x y z
N MET A 1 -16.45 -15.74 -2.07
CA MET A 1 -16.01 -14.44 -2.62
C MET A 1 -16.99 -13.36 -2.18
N VAL A 2 -16.72 -12.68 -1.06
CA VAL A 2 -17.64 -11.76 -0.37
C VAL A 2 -18.15 -10.62 -1.27
N HIS A 3 -17.36 -10.21 -2.27
CA HIS A 3 -17.72 -9.15 -3.23
C HIS A 3 -18.96 -9.45 -4.10
N ARG A 4 -19.26 -10.72 -4.41
CA ARG A 4 -20.38 -11.09 -5.31
C ARG A 4 -21.70 -11.10 -4.55
N GLY A 5 -21.65 -11.41 -3.26
CA GLY A 5 -22.83 -11.38 -2.38
C GLY A 5 -23.32 -9.96 -2.13
N LEU A 6 -22.40 -9.00 -1.94
CA LEU A 6 -22.75 -7.59 -1.73
C LEU A 6 -23.30 -6.92 -3.00
N ALA A 7 -22.81 -7.34 -4.18
CA ALA A 7 -23.21 -6.74 -5.46
C ALA A 7 -24.66 -7.04 -5.88
N VAL A 8 -25.33 -8.02 -5.26
CA VAL A 8 -26.71 -8.41 -5.57
C VAL A 8 -27.71 -7.99 -4.50
N LEU A 9 -27.26 -7.28 -3.45
CA LEU A 9 -28.15 -6.80 -2.39
C LEU A 9 -28.98 -5.60 -2.86
N PRO A 10 -30.21 -5.44 -2.31
CA PRO A 10 -30.96 -4.20 -2.44
C PRO A 10 -30.13 -3.00 -1.94
N GLU A 11 -30.33 -1.83 -2.56
CA GLU A 11 -29.60 -0.61 -2.21
C GLU A 11 -29.78 -0.21 -0.73
N ALA A 12 -30.98 -0.45 -0.17
CA ALA A 12 -31.27 -0.24 1.24
C ALA A 12 -30.39 -1.10 2.17
N ASP A 13 -30.11 -2.36 1.79
CA ASP A 13 -29.26 -3.25 2.58
C ASP A 13 -27.79 -2.85 2.47
N ILE A 14 -27.34 -2.42 1.29
CA ILE A 14 -26.01 -1.84 1.09
C ILE A 14 -25.84 -0.60 1.97
N GLN A 15 -26.85 0.28 2.01
CA GLN A 15 -26.83 1.48 2.82
C GLN A 15 -26.84 1.17 4.32
N ALA A 16 -27.65 0.19 4.76
CA ALA A 16 -27.68 -0.26 6.16
C ALA A 16 -26.33 -0.83 6.61
N LEU A 17 -25.70 -1.66 5.78
CA LEU A 17 -24.36 -2.18 6.04
C LEU A 17 -23.31 -1.04 6.08
N ALA A 18 -23.37 -0.09 5.15
CA ALA A 18 -22.46 1.05 5.13
C ALA A 18 -22.59 1.91 6.39
N MET A 19 -23.82 2.21 6.82
CA MET A 19 -24.09 2.96 8.06
C MET A 19 -23.62 2.20 9.30
N TYR A 20 -23.90 0.89 9.38
CA TYR A 20 -23.43 0.04 10.48
C TYR A 20 -21.90 0.06 10.60
N PHE A 21 -21.18 -0.11 9.48
CA PHE A 21 -19.72 -0.05 9.51
C PHE A 21 -19.21 1.35 9.87
N ALA A 22 -19.82 2.41 9.33
CA ALA A 22 -19.45 3.79 9.63
C ALA A 22 -19.67 4.18 11.10
N ASP A 23 -20.71 3.65 11.73
CA ASP A 23 -20.98 3.82 13.15
C ASP A 23 -19.97 3.00 13.98
N THR A 24 -19.84 1.71 13.68
CA THR A 24 -18.94 0.79 14.39
C THR A 24 -17.48 1.25 14.35
N ASN A 25 -17.05 1.84 13.24
CA ASN A 25 -15.68 2.31 13.08
C ASN A 25 -15.50 3.79 13.47
N GLY A 26 -16.58 4.52 13.80
CA GLY A 26 -16.53 5.95 14.14
C GLY A 26 -16.11 6.87 12.99
N SER A 27 -16.48 6.58 11.74
CA SER A 27 -16.12 7.36 10.55
C SER A 27 -16.40 8.86 10.71
N ALA A 28 -17.57 9.22 11.26
CA ALA A 28 -17.96 10.62 11.41
C ALA A 28 -17.01 11.41 12.33
N ALA A 29 -16.52 10.78 13.40
CA ALA A 29 -15.56 11.38 14.32
C ALA A 29 -14.15 11.50 13.71
N ARG A 30 -13.80 10.62 12.76
CA ARG A 30 -12.48 10.56 12.11
C ARG A 30 -12.35 11.46 10.88
N ALA A 31 -13.45 11.92 10.30
CA ALA A 31 -13.44 12.73 9.07
C ALA A 31 -12.45 13.93 9.08
N PRO A 32 -12.29 14.71 10.17
CA PRO A 32 -11.29 15.78 10.22
C PRO A 32 -9.85 15.26 10.22
N GLN A 33 -9.60 14.13 10.90
CA GLN A 33 -8.29 13.48 10.98
C GLN A 33 -7.91 12.87 9.62
N ASP A 34 -8.90 12.29 8.92
CA ASP A 34 -8.72 11.76 7.58
C ASP A 34 -8.35 12.87 6.59
N ALA A 35 -9.04 14.01 6.63
CA ALA A 35 -8.71 15.18 5.79
C ALA A 35 -7.27 15.69 6.04
N ALA A 36 -6.82 15.73 7.30
CA ALA A 36 -5.44 16.08 7.64
C ALA A 36 -4.44 15.02 7.12
N ALA A 37 -4.76 13.74 7.25
CA ALA A 37 -3.92 12.65 6.74
C ALA A 37 -3.80 12.69 5.20
N LEU A 38 -4.88 13.03 4.49
CA LEU A 38 -4.88 13.29 3.05
C LEU A 38 -3.91 14.42 2.67
N GLY A 39 -3.93 15.55 3.38
CA GLY A 39 -3.00 16.65 3.17
C GLY A 39 -1.54 16.26 3.40
N GLN A 40 -1.25 15.56 4.49
CA GLN A 40 0.11 15.06 4.79
C GLN A 40 0.60 14.05 3.76
N ALA A 41 -0.27 13.15 3.31
CA ALA A 41 0.06 12.20 2.27
C ALA A 41 0.39 12.90 0.95
N MET A 42 -0.33 13.98 0.59
CA MET A 42 0.01 14.81 -0.57
C MET A 42 1.39 15.45 -0.42
N SER A 43 1.77 15.95 0.75
CA SER A 43 3.13 16.46 0.99
C SER A 43 4.20 15.36 0.88
N ARG A 44 3.95 14.17 1.43
CA ARG A 44 4.89 13.02 1.37
C ARG A 44 4.99 12.36 0.00
N ARG A 45 4.02 12.55 -0.90
CA ARG A 45 4.16 12.16 -2.32
C ARG A 45 5.36 12.82 -2.98
N LEU A 46 5.60 14.08 -2.63
CA LEU A 46 6.66 14.93 -3.19
C LEU A 46 7.99 14.81 -2.44
N ALA A 47 8.01 14.08 -1.30
CA ALA A 47 9.21 13.88 -0.51
C ALA A 47 10.26 13.07 -1.30
N ASP A 48 11.29 13.81 -1.69
CA ASP A 48 12.63 13.44 -2.14
C ASP A 48 12.75 12.20 -3.04
N VAL A 49 12.69 12.47 -4.34
CA VAL A 49 13.33 11.65 -5.38
C VAL A 49 14.62 12.35 -5.81
N GLY A 50 15.40 12.82 -4.84
CA GLY A 50 16.79 13.17 -5.01
C GLY A 50 17.63 11.89 -5.06
N ARG A 51 18.75 11.95 -5.78
CA ARG A 51 19.73 10.88 -5.94
C ARG A 51 20.46 10.64 -4.60
N SER A 52 19.71 10.20 -3.60
CA SER A 52 20.19 9.82 -2.29
C SER A 52 20.99 8.53 -2.44
N ALA A 53 22.20 8.46 -1.89
CA ALA A 53 23.05 7.26 -1.87
C ALA A 53 22.45 6.12 -1.02
N GLU A 54 21.17 6.20 -0.67
CA GLU A 54 20.46 5.23 0.14
C GLU A 54 20.00 4.06 -0.75
N PRO A 55 20.40 2.82 -0.42
CA PRO A 55 20.05 1.64 -1.20
C PRO A 55 18.54 1.48 -1.48
N GLY A 56 17.68 1.79 -0.49
CA GLY A 56 16.23 1.71 -0.63
C GLY A 56 15.63 2.69 -1.65
N ALA A 57 16.25 3.86 -1.84
CA ALA A 57 15.79 4.84 -2.84
C ALA A 57 16.08 4.36 -4.27
N ASN A 58 17.25 3.75 -4.50
CA ASN A 58 17.60 3.17 -5.80
C ASN A 58 16.71 1.98 -6.16
N LEU A 59 16.43 1.12 -5.19
CA LEU A 59 15.49 0.00 -5.37
C LEU A 59 14.07 0.50 -5.67
N TYR A 60 13.60 1.54 -4.99
CA TYR A 60 12.31 2.17 -5.31
C TYR A 60 12.29 2.71 -6.75
N LEU A 61 13.35 3.41 -7.17
CA LEU A 61 13.46 3.95 -8.52
C LEU A 61 13.43 2.88 -9.61
N SER A 62 14.09 1.74 -9.39
CA SER A 62 14.17 0.67 -10.37
C SER A 62 12.94 -0.25 -10.40
N ALA A 63 12.31 -0.52 -9.24
CA ALA A 63 11.25 -1.51 -9.12
C ALA A 63 9.83 -0.91 -8.99
N CYS A 64 9.68 0.30 -8.44
CA CYS A 64 8.38 0.80 -8.01
C CYS A 64 7.98 2.12 -8.70
N ALA A 65 8.95 2.99 -8.99
CA ALA A 65 8.70 4.36 -9.39
C ALA A 65 7.98 4.49 -10.74
N SER A 66 8.14 3.54 -11.66
CA SER A 66 7.44 3.57 -12.96
C SER A 66 5.92 3.67 -12.85
N CYS A 67 5.33 3.15 -11.77
CA CYS A 67 3.90 3.24 -11.48
C CYS A 67 3.59 4.13 -10.28
N HIS A 68 4.43 4.12 -9.23
CA HIS A 68 4.12 4.80 -7.97
C HIS A 68 4.70 6.21 -7.85
N TYR A 69 5.59 6.62 -8.76
CA TYR A 69 6.04 8.00 -8.83
C TYR A 69 5.02 8.83 -9.60
N SER A 70 4.35 9.75 -8.91
CA SER A 70 3.44 10.69 -9.55
C SER A 70 3.57 12.07 -8.90
N PRO A 71 4.19 13.05 -9.60
CA PRO A 71 4.33 14.41 -9.09
C PRO A 71 3.01 15.21 -9.12
N ALA A 72 1.97 14.72 -9.82
CA ALA A 72 0.64 15.32 -9.85
C ALA A 72 -0.43 14.21 -9.96
N PRO A 73 -1.55 14.28 -9.22
CA PRO A 73 -2.64 13.32 -9.37
C PRO A 73 -3.20 13.40 -10.80
N ALA A 74 -2.87 12.42 -11.64
CA ALA A 74 -3.48 12.30 -12.96
C ALA A 74 -4.97 11.92 -12.81
N PRO A 75 -5.91 12.63 -13.44
CA PRO A 75 -7.32 12.26 -13.42
C PRO A 75 -7.50 10.80 -13.87
N GLY A 76 -8.16 9.99 -13.06
CA GLY A 76 -8.42 8.57 -13.39
C GLY A 76 -7.30 7.58 -13.05
N GLN A 77 -6.11 8.04 -12.62
CA GLN A 77 -5.09 7.13 -12.09
C GLN A 77 -5.34 6.90 -10.60
N VAL A 78 -6.15 5.90 -10.28
CA VAL A 78 -6.27 5.31 -8.94
C VAL A 78 -5.06 4.42 -8.64
N LEU A 79 -3.85 4.86 -9.03
CA LEU A 79 -2.64 4.36 -8.39
C LEU A 79 -2.59 5.08 -7.06
N GLY A 80 -3.28 4.48 -6.08
CA GLY A 80 -3.34 4.97 -4.72
C GLY A 80 -1.93 5.35 -4.29
N SER A 81 -1.75 6.62 -3.92
CA SER A 81 -0.46 7.06 -3.43
C SER A 81 0.00 6.13 -2.32
N LEU A 82 1.25 5.70 -2.39
CA LEU A 82 1.84 4.84 -1.36
C LEU A 82 1.72 5.48 0.04
N ALA A 83 1.67 6.82 0.13
CA ALA A 83 1.45 7.53 1.38
C ALA A 83 0.05 7.36 1.98
N LEU A 84 -0.94 6.92 1.19
CA LEU A 84 -2.28 6.55 1.64
C LEU A 84 -2.48 5.03 1.72
N SER A 85 -1.42 4.24 1.48
CA SER A 85 -1.55 2.78 1.49
C SER A 85 -1.69 2.27 2.92
N THR A 86 -2.79 1.58 3.21
CA THR A 86 -2.99 0.91 4.50
C THR A 86 -1.93 -0.17 4.75
N SER A 87 -1.38 -0.80 3.70
CA SER A 87 -0.28 -1.75 3.82
C SER A 87 0.99 -1.11 4.37
N LEU A 88 1.21 0.18 4.11
CA LEU A 88 2.35 0.93 4.62
C LEU A 88 2.07 1.61 5.96
N VAL A 89 0.82 1.80 6.36
CA VAL A 89 0.44 2.45 7.63
C VAL A 89 0.18 1.43 8.76
N SER A 90 -0.24 0.21 8.43
CA SER A 90 -0.45 -0.91 9.37
C SER A 90 0.75 -1.16 10.28
N ASP A 91 0.52 -1.53 11.54
CA ASP A 91 1.61 -1.90 12.46
C ASP A 91 2.19 -3.29 12.14
N ASP A 92 1.42 -4.14 11.47
CA ASP A 92 1.89 -5.42 10.92
C ASP A 92 2.36 -5.23 9.45
N PRO A 93 3.62 -5.58 9.11
CA PRO A 93 4.15 -5.50 7.75
C PRO A 93 3.64 -6.60 6.80
N ALA A 94 2.95 -7.63 7.29
CA ALA A 94 2.60 -8.82 6.50
C ALA A 94 1.86 -8.47 5.20
N ASN A 95 0.93 -7.51 5.25
CA ASN A 95 0.19 -7.10 4.05
C ASN A 95 1.10 -6.42 3.01
N PHE A 96 2.03 -5.56 3.45
CA PHE A 96 3.01 -4.96 2.55
C PHE A 96 3.89 -6.03 1.91
N ILE A 97 4.40 -6.96 2.72
CA ILE A 97 5.28 -8.04 2.26
C ILE A 97 4.55 -8.92 1.23
N HIS A 98 3.30 -9.28 1.52
CA HIS A 98 2.47 -10.07 0.61
C HIS A 98 2.28 -9.38 -0.74
N VAL A 99 1.86 -8.10 -0.73
CA VAL A 99 1.63 -7.32 -1.95
C VAL A 99 2.90 -7.18 -2.79
N VAL A 100 4.05 -6.93 -2.17
CA VAL A 100 5.32 -6.80 -2.90
C VAL A 100 5.79 -8.15 -3.46
N MET A 101 5.65 -9.24 -2.70
CA MET A 101 6.10 -10.55 -3.14
C MET A 101 5.19 -11.16 -4.21
N GLN A 102 3.87 -11.08 -4.02
CA GLN A 102 2.87 -11.77 -4.84
C GLN A 102 2.24 -10.88 -5.91
N GLY A 103 2.35 -9.56 -5.77
CA GLY A 103 1.70 -8.62 -6.65
C GLY A 103 0.21 -8.46 -6.36
N VAL A 104 -0.47 -7.75 -7.26
CA VAL A 104 -1.92 -7.50 -7.23
C VAL A 104 -2.49 -7.77 -8.61
N GLY A 105 -3.58 -8.53 -8.66
CA GLY A 105 -4.24 -8.90 -9.92
C GLY A 105 -3.43 -9.90 -10.75
N GLY A 106 -3.71 -9.95 -12.06
CA GLY A 106 -2.98 -10.79 -12.99
C GLY A 106 -3.34 -10.49 -14.45
N PRO A 107 -2.61 -11.07 -15.42
CA PRO A 107 -2.93 -10.93 -16.83
C PRO A 107 -4.39 -11.32 -17.11
N GLY A 108 -5.16 -10.42 -17.72
CA GLY A 108 -6.57 -10.66 -18.06
C GLY A 108 -7.58 -10.46 -16.93
N THR A 109 -7.15 -10.07 -15.71
CA THR A 109 -8.09 -9.68 -14.64
C THR A 109 -8.49 -8.21 -14.75
N PRO A 110 -9.78 -7.85 -14.67
CA PRO A 110 -10.18 -6.45 -14.56
C PRO A 110 -9.60 -5.80 -13.29
N GLY A 111 -8.99 -4.61 -13.42
CA GLY A 111 -8.48 -3.83 -12.29
C GLY A 111 -6.98 -3.50 -12.36
N PRO A 112 -6.43 -2.89 -11.30
CA PRO A 112 -5.00 -2.55 -11.24
C PRO A 112 -4.14 -3.82 -11.21
N TYR A 113 -3.03 -3.77 -11.93
CA TYR A 113 -2.03 -4.82 -11.98
C TYR A 113 -0.70 -4.33 -11.39
N MET A 114 -0.18 -5.08 -10.43
CA MET A 114 1.17 -4.89 -9.89
C MET A 114 1.86 -6.26 -9.95
N PRO A 115 3.00 -6.41 -10.64
CA PRO A 115 3.70 -7.69 -10.69
C PRO A 115 4.24 -8.07 -9.29
N GLY A 116 4.32 -9.36 -9.02
CA GLY A 116 5.00 -9.89 -7.84
C GLY A 116 6.52 -9.86 -8.02
N PHE A 117 7.23 -9.41 -7.00
CA PHE A 117 8.70 -9.28 -7.02
C PHE A 117 9.41 -10.43 -6.33
N ALA A 118 8.71 -11.48 -5.90
CA ALA A 118 9.33 -12.54 -5.12
C ALA A 118 10.51 -13.20 -5.84
N ALA A 119 10.43 -13.41 -7.16
CA ALA A 119 11.51 -14.02 -7.93
C ALA A 119 12.65 -13.06 -8.29
N ALA A 120 12.39 -11.74 -8.29
CA ALA A 120 13.32 -10.73 -8.78
C ALA A 120 14.10 -10.03 -7.67
N LEU A 121 13.56 -9.98 -6.44
CA LEU A 121 14.15 -9.28 -5.31
C LEU A 121 14.46 -10.23 -4.16
N THR A 122 15.61 -10.01 -3.52
CA THR A 122 16.01 -10.74 -2.32
C THR A 122 15.24 -10.26 -1.09
N ASP A 123 15.28 -11.02 0.00
CA ASP A 123 14.70 -10.59 1.28
C ASP A 123 15.35 -9.29 1.80
N ALA A 124 16.64 -9.10 1.53
CA ALA A 124 17.35 -7.87 1.85
C ALA A 124 16.82 -6.67 1.04
N ASP A 125 16.56 -6.85 -0.26
CA ASP A 125 16.00 -5.80 -1.12
C ASP A 125 14.59 -5.42 -0.67
N ILE A 126 13.74 -6.41 -0.37
CA ILE A 126 12.37 -6.18 0.10
C ILE A 126 12.39 -5.47 1.45
N THR A 127 13.29 -5.83 2.36
CA THR A 127 13.48 -5.15 3.65
C THR A 127 13.88 -3.69 3.46
N GLN A 128 14.79 -3.40 2.52
CA GLN A 128 15.25 -2.05 2.23
C GLN A 128 14.13 -1.19 1.61
N ILE A 129 13.39 -1.72 0.65
CA ILE A 129 12.23 -1.02 0.05
C ILE A 129 11.16 -0.75 1.12
N ALA A 130 10.83 -1.75 1.94
CA ALA A 130 9.88 -1.62 3.04
C ALA A 130 10.27 -0.49 3.99
N THR A 131 11.54 -0.47 4.41
CA THR A 131 12.08 0.55 5.32
C THR A 131 12.02 1.94 4.71
N TYR A 132 12.47 2.07 3.45
CA TYR A 132 12.46 3.32 2.73
C TYR A 132 11.04 3.87 2.54
N LEU A 133 10.09 3.03 2.11
CA LEU A 133 8.71 3.45 1.88
C LEU A 133 7.99 3.81 3.19
N ARG A 134 8.15 3.02 4.26
CA ARG A 134 7.58 3.30 5.58
C ARG A 134 8.04 4.68 6.07
N ARG A 135 9.34 4.96 5.99
CA ARG A 135 9.95 6.22 6.44
C ARG A 135 9.57 7.43 5.57
N THR A 136 9.55 7.27 4.25
CA THR A 136 9.35 8.41 3.33
C THR A 136 7.88 8.70 3.05
N ARG A 137 7.00 7.71 3.18
CA ARG A 137 5.58 7.83 2.81
C ARG A 137 4.64 7.86 4.00
N THR A 138 5.12 7.57 5.20
CA THR A 138 4.31 7.61 6.44
C THR A 138 5.04 8.36 7.57
N ASP A 139 4.35 8.58 8.69
CA ASP A 139 4.89 9.06 9.99
C ASP A 139 5.04 7.91 10.99
N ARG A 140 4.75 6.69 10.54
CA ARG A 140 4.72 5.54 11.44
C ARG A 140 6.15 5.13 11.76
N PRO A 141 6.40 4.63 12.98
CA PRO A 141 7.72 4.09 13.32
C PRO A 141 8.07 2.90 12.42
N ALA A 142 9.36 2.59 12.38
CA ALA A 142 9.86 1.39 11.72
C ALA A 142 9.19 0.14 12.29
N TRP A 143 8.92 -0.84 11.43
CA TRP A 143 8.40 -2.14 11.86
C TRP A 143 9.44 -2.91 12.67
N VAL A 144 9.02 -3.44 13.81
CA VAL A 144 9.85 -4.31 14.64
C VAL A 144 9.97 -5.68 13.96
N GLY A 145 11.18 -6.22 13.87
CA GLY A 145 11.40 -7.58 13.35
C GLY A 145 11.19 -7.73 11.83
N LEU A 146 11.17 -6.63 11.06
CA LEU A 146 10.91 -6.63 9.62
C LEU A 146 11.73 -7.68 8.83
N PRO A 147 13.06 -7.85 9.02
CA PRO A 147 13.81 -8.85 8.28
C PRO A 147 13.31 -10.30 8.51
N ALA A 148 12.94 -10.62 9.75
CA ALA A 148 12.40 -11.94 10.10
C ALA A 148 11.01 -12.16 9.50
N ALA A 149 10.17 -11.12 9.49
CA ALA A 149 8.86 -11.16 8.83
C ALA A 149 9.00 -11.40 7.33
N VAL A 150 9.92 -10.70 6.65
CA VAL A 150 10.20 -10.89 5.22
C VAL A 150 10.61 -12.33 4.94
N ALA A 151 11.59 -12.87 5.68
CA ALA A 151 12.04 -14.24 5.50
C ALA A 151 10.92 -15.27 5.75
N THR A 152 10.06 -15.02 6.74
CA THR A 152 8.91 -15.90 7.06
C THR A 152 7.90 -15.98 5.92
N HIS A 153 7.67 -14.87 5.22
CA HIS A 153 6.71 -14.78 4.13
C HIS A 153 7.29 -15.13 2.75
N ARG A 154 8.60 -15.44 2.67
CA ARG A 154 9.23 -15.90 1.44
C ARG A 154 8.49 -17.15 0.92
N PRO A 155 8.02 -17.14 -0.34
CA PRO A 155 7.45 -18.31 -0.95
C PRO A 155 8.51 -19.41 -1.01
N ARG A 156 8.16 -20.61 -0.55
CA ARG A 156 8.99 -21.79 -0.80
C ARG A 156 8.93 -22.08 -2.29
N THR A 157 10.07 -22.02 -2.97
CA THR A 157 10.17 -22.43 -4.36
C THR A 157 9.77 -23.92 -4.46
N PRO A 158 8.93 -24.32 -5.43
CA PRO A 158 8.75 -25.74 -5.75
C PRO A 158 10.04 -26.36 -6.32
#